data_AF-L0K4Z6-F1
#
_entry.id   AF-L0K4Z6-F1
#
_cell.length_a   1.000
_cell.length_b   1.000
_cell.length_c   1.000
_cell.angle_alpha   90.00
_cell.angle_beta   90.00
_cell.angle_gamma   90.00
#
_symmetry.space_group_name_H-M   'P 1'
#
loop_
_entity.id
_entity.type
_entity.pdbx_description
1 polymer ?
#
loop_
_entity_poly.entity_id
_entity_poly.type
_entity_poly.pdbx_seq_one_letter_code
_entity_poly.pdbx_strand_id
1 'polypeptide(L)' 'MRSKLVCRDCGTKNYTVDFYCKSCSSDLVEQKQASISTPLHKLITAVFAL' A
#
# COMPACT_ATOMS: atom_id res chain seq x y z
N MET A 1 -14.02 -13.04 6.21
CA MET A 1 -12.56 -13.17 6.48
C MET A 1 -11.94 -11.78 6.35
N ARG A 2 -11.03 -11.36 7.26
CA ARG A 2 -10.38 -10.04 7.17
C ARG A 2 -9.06 -10.14 6.39
N SER A 3 -8.84 -9.25 5.43
CA SER A 3 -7.59 -9.14 4.68
C SER A 3 -6.42 -8.74 5.57
N LYS A 4 -5.21 -9.17 5.21
CA LYS A 4 -3.97 -8.90 5.95
C LYS A 4 -2.92 -8.27 5.04
N LEU A 5 -2.03 -7.47 5.64
CA LEU A 5 -0.84 -6.92 5.00
C LEU A 5 0.40 -7.20 5.86
N VAL A 6 1.57 -7.22 5.22
CA VAL A 6 2.87 -7.31 5.91
C VAL A 6 3.44 -5.91 6.03
N CYS A 7 3.78 -5.49 7.25
CA CYS A 7 4.44 -4.20 7.49
C CYS A 7 5.81 -4.20 6.80
N ARG A 8 6.08 -3.19 5.97
CA ARG A 8 7.34 -3.09 5.22
C ARG A 8 8.56 -2.81 6.11
N ASP A 9 8.34 -2.29 7.31
CA ASP A 9 9.43 -1.83 8.19
C ASP A 9 9.92 -2.92 9.14
N CYS A 10 9.04 -3.84 9.56
CA CYS A 10 9.38 -4.88 10.54
C CYS A 10 8.91 -6.29 10.17
N GLY A 11 8.19 -6.47 9.05
CA GLY A 11 7.70 -7.78 8.61
C GLY A 11 6.48 -8.32 9.38
N THR A 12 5.94 -7.58 10.36
CA THR A 12 4.76 -8.04 11.11
C THR A 12 3.52 -8.09 10.24
N LYS A 13 2.75 -9.20 10.34
CA LYS A 13 1.43 -9.33 9.72
C LYS A 13 0.38 -8.56 10.53
N ASN A 14 -0.26 -7.60 9.87
CA ASN A 14 -1.34 -6.75 10.40
C ASN A 14 -2.61 -6.94 9.57
N TYR A 15 -3.77 -6.56 10.09
CA TYR A 15 -5.00 -6.50 9.31
C TYR A 15 -5.00 -5.24 8.44
N THR A 16 -5.68 -5.28 7.30
CA THR A 16 -5.78 -4.10 6.42
C THR A 16 -6.56 -2.94 7.03
N VAL A 17 -7.34 -3.20 8.08
CA VAL A 17 -8.05 -2.17 8.87
C VAL A 17 -7.17 -1.50 9.92
N ASP A 18 -5.98 -2.04 10.19
CA ASP A 18 -5.06 -1.44 11.16
C ASP A 18 -4.43 -0.18 10.55
N PHE A 19 -4.41 0.91 11.34
CA PHE A 19 -3.78 2.17 10.96
C PHE A 19 -2.28 2.15 11.23
N TYR A 20 -1.85 1.50 12.31
CA TYR A 20 -0.45 1.39 12.73
C TYR A 20 -0.04 -0.06 12.93
N CYS A 21 1.25 -0.36 12.76
CA CYS A 21 1.79 -1.69 12.99
C CYS A 21 1.75 -2.05 14.48
N LYS A 22 1.15 -3.20 14.81
CA LYS A 22 1.06 -3.68 16.20
C LYS A 22 2.41 -4.01 16.87
N SER A 23 3.50 -4.05 16.11
CA SER A 23 4.83 -4.42 16.61
C SER A 23 5.82 -3.26 16.63
N CYS A 24 5.78 -2.34 15.66
CA CYS A 24 6.76 -1.27 15.52
C CYS A 24 6.13 0.12 15.39
N SER A 25 4.80 0.22 15.46
CA SER A 25 4.05 1.49 15.36
C SER A 25 4.18 2.25 14.04
N SER A 26 4.79 1.66 13.01
CA SER A 26 4.86 2.24 11.65
C SER A 26 3.46 2.50 11.08
N ASP A 27 3.32 3.61 10.35
CA ASP A 27 2.08 4.00 9.67
C ASP A 27 1.80 3.04 8.50
N LEU A 28 0.66 2.34 8.59
CA LEU A 28 0.23 1.38 7.57
C LEU A 28 -0.70 2.02 6.53
N VAL A 29 -1.19 3.24 6.74
CA VAL A 29 -2.10 3.94 5.80
C VAL A 29 -1.37 4.24 4.50
N GLU A 30 -0.16 4.80 4.59
CA GLU A 30 0.69 5.07 3.42
C GLU A 30 1.04 3.77 2.67
N GLN A 31 1.37 2.71 3.43
CA GLN A 31 1.72 1.41 2.86
C GLN A 31 0.56 0.76 2.08
N LYS A 32 -0.69 1.04 2.47
CA LYS A 32 -1.89 0.58 1.77
C LYS A 32 -2.16 1.32 0.46
N GLN A 33 -1.76 2.58 0.35
CA GLN A 33 -2.00 3.38 -0.87
C GLN A 33 -1.03 3.02 -1.99
N ALA A 34 0.22 2.69 -1.63
CA ALA A 34 1.25 2.28 -2.58
C ALA A 34 0.91 0.98 -3.36
N SER A 35 0.02 0.14 -2.84
CA SER A 35 -0.44 -1.08 -3.54
C SER A 35 -1.63 -0.86 -4.47
N ILE A 36 -2.27 0.33 -4.45
CA ILE A 36 -3.40 0.68 -5.32
C ILE A 36 -2.92 1.47 -6.56
N SER A 37 -1.70 2.00 -6.54
CA SER A 37 -1.09 2.66 -7.69
C SER A 37 -0.51 1.65 -8.70
N THR A 38 -1.38 0.88 -9.37
CA THR A 38 -1.04 0.32 -10.68
C THR A 38 -0.73 1.47 -11.66
N PRO A 39 0.16 1.28 -12.65
CA PRO A 39 0.62 2.32 -13.57
C PRO A 39 -0.43 2.73 -14.63
N LEU A 40 -1.71 2.83 -14.26
CA LEU A 40 -2.73 3.38 -15.15
C LEU A 40 -2.43 4.86 -15.47
N HIS A 41 -1.85 5.61 -14.52
CA HIS A 41 -1.43 7.00 -14.75
C HIS A 41 -0.23 7.15 -15.70
N LYS A 42 0.58 6.11 -15.92
CA LYS A 42 1.68 6.15 -16.91
C LYS A 42 1.21 5.81 -18.33
N LEU A 43 0.09 5.11 -18.49
CA LEU A 43 -0.44 4.79 -19.82
C LEU A 43 -1.17 5.97 -20.45
N ILE A 44 -1.76 6.87 -19.66
CA ILE A 44 -2.48 8.04 -20.19
C ILE A 44 -1.51 9.06 -20.80
N THR A 45 -0.34 9.30 -20.19
CA THR A 45 0.65 10.25 -20.73
C THR A 45 1.35 9.77 -22.01
N ALA A 46 1.33 8.47 -22.32
CA ALA A 46 1.95 7.93 -23.53
C ALA A 46 1.08 8.13 -24.80
N VAL A 47 -0.22 8.34 -24.66
CA VAL A 47 -1.16 8.45 -25.80
C VAL A 47 -1.27 9.88 -26.35
N PHE A 48 -0.91 10.89 -25.57
CA PHE A 48 -1.01 12.31 -25.96
C PHE A 48 0.30 12.91 -26.52
N ALA A 49 1.33 12.09 -26.77
CA ALA A 49 2.63 12.52 -27.29
C ALA A 49 2.87 12.19 -28.77
N LEU A 50 1.81 11.82 -29.51
CA LEU A 50 1.81 11.58 -30.96
C LEU A 50 1.09 12.69 -31.71
#